data_AF-A0A920G864-F1
#
_entry.id   AF-A0A920G864-F1
#
_cell.length_a   1.000
_cell.length_b   1.000
_cell.length_c   1.000
_cell.angle_alpha   90.00
_cell.angle_beta   90.00
_cell.angle_gamma   90.00
#
_symmetry.space_group_name_H-M   'P 1'
#
loop_
_entity.id
_entity.type
_entity.pdbx_description
1 polymer ?
#
loop_
_entity_poly.entity_id
_entity_poly.type
_entity_poly.pdbx_seq_one_letter_code
_entity_poly.pdbx_strand_id
1 'polypeptide(L)'
;MHIDKAKENVANKNETSKKFVSLLDLPRKSRFWPLLGSGTHEKWAEMREMEPKGKLIHFYYAFTIPGLDNKIEAMESLLAELRDGVGDSESLSVTGDHSYMIAPIINVLGYYYYGKGDKEKSKSLFEEYISLYPEGYNPYDSMGEFYFNEGDMDQSKIFYEKAIEKFFGATPANEKLRELNKEE
;
A
#
# COMPACT_ATOMS: atom_id res chain seq x y z
N MET A 1 19.67 4.94 20.54
CA MET A 1 20.81 4.76 19.61
C MET A 1 20.42 4.99 18.14
N HIS A 2 19.65 4.11 17.48
CA HIS A 2 19.34 4.30 16.05
C HIS A 2 18.40 5.50 15.75
N ILE A 3 17.41 5.77 16.62
CA ILE A 3 16.52 6.94 16.47
C ILE A 3 17.32 8.24 16.64
N ASP A 4 18.17 8.32 17.68
CA ASP A 4 18.99 9.52 17.93
C ASP A 4 19.93 9.79 16.75
N LYS A 5 20.52 8.73 16.17
CA LYS A 5 21.36 8.86 14.98
C LYS A 5 20.58 9.33 13.76
N ALA A 6 19.35 8.84 13.57
CA ALA A 6 18.48 9.33 12.49
C ALA A 6 18.21 10.84 12.64
N LYS A 7 17.95 11.31 13.85
CA LYS A 7 17.74 12.74 14.16
C LYS A 7 18.99 13.58 13.91
N GLU A 8 20.16 13.10 14.34
CA GLU A 8 21.45 13.76 14.06
C GLU A 8 21.70 13.90 12.55
N ASN A 9 21.44 12.83 11.78
CA ASN A 9 21.69 12.81 10.33
C ASN A 9 20.81 13.80 9.55
N VAL A 10 19.62 14.15 10.07
CA VAL A 10 18.71 15.10 9.43
C VAL A 10 18.77 16.52 10.01
N ALA A 11 19.57 16.76 11.06
CA ALA A 11 19.64 18.05 11.74
C ALA A 11 19.96 19.22 10.77
N ASN A 12 20.81 18.96 9.77
CA ASN A 12 21.22 19.93 8.75
C ASN A 12 20.55 19.69 7.37
N LYS A 13 19.45 18.94 7.34
CA LYS A 13 18.66 18.67 6.10
C LYS A 13 17.42 19.56 6.05
N ASN A 14 16.63 19.43 4.98
CA ASN A 14 15.39 20.19 4.81
C ASN A 14 14.33 19.81 5.87
N GLU A 15 13.31 20.66 6.03
CA GLU A 15 12.25 20.45 7.03
C GLU A 15 11.47 19.15 6.80
N THR A 16 11.22 18.80 5.53
CA THR A 16 10.58 17.51 5.17
C THR A 16 11.37 16.31 5.70
N SER A 17 12.71 16.31 5.58
CA SER A 17 13.55 15.22 6.11
C SER A 17 13.47 15.11 7.63
N LYS A 18 13.49 16.26 8.32
CA LYS A 18 13.32 16.32 9.78
C LYS A 18 11.95 15.79 10.19
N LYS A 19 10.91 16.18 9.46
CA LYS A 19 9.53 15.74 9.70
C LYS A 19 9.34 14.25 9.45
N PHE A 20 9.92 13.72 8.38
CA PHE A 20 9.92 12.29 8.10
C PHE A 20 10.56 11.50 9.24
N VAL A 21 11.73 11.91 9.73
CA VAL A 21 12.38 11.27 10.89
C VAL A 21 11.56 11.40 12.17
N SER A 22 10.76 12.46 12.33
CA SER A 22 9.87 12.63 13.47
C SER A 22 8.75 11.58 13.54
N LEU A 23 8.51 10.78 12.48
CA LEU A 23 7.64 9.60 12.56
C LEU A 23 8.15 8.60 13.61
N LEU A 24 9.47 8.57 13.87
CA LEU A 24 10.09 7.72 14.89
C LEU A 24 9.73 8.12 16.33
N ASP A 25 9.17 9.31 16.53
CA ASP A 25 8.71 9.76 17.85
C ASP A 25 7.34 9.19 18.23
N LEU A 26 6.62 8.60 17.26
CA LEU A 26 5.31 8.03 17.49
C LEU A 26 5.40 6.67 18.23
N PRO A 27 4.34 6.29 18.98
CA PRO A 27 4.31 5.02 19.69
C PRO A 27 4.49 3.80 18.77
N ARG A 28 5.34 2.86 19.18
CA ARG A 28 5.58 1.57 18.51
C ARG A 28 4.44 0.57 18.72
N LYS A 29 3.24 0.91 18.26
CA LYS A 29 2.02 0.09 18.42
C LYS A 29 1.55 -0.59 17.13
N SER A 30 2.22 -0.34 16.02
CA SER A 30 1.89 -0.89 14.70
C SER A 30 3.02 -1.77 14.20
N ARG A 31 2.68 -2.88 13.54
CA ARG A 31 3.66 -3.74 12.84
C ARG A 31 4.42 -3.00 11.73
N PHE A 32 3.83 -1.90 11.25
CA PHE A 32 4.37 -1.06 10.18
C PHE A 32 4.92 0.28 10.72
N TRP A 33 5.15 0.37 12.04
CA TRP A 33 5.85 1.51 12.61
C TRP A 33 7.22 1.68 11.92
N PRO A 34 7.65 2.91 11.57
CA PRO A 34 7.03 4.20 11.92
C PRO A 34 6.07 4.76 10.86
N LEU A 35 5.90 4.09 9.72
CA LEU A 35 5.21 4.66 8.56
C LEU A 35 3.70 4.69 8.74
N LEU A 36 3.16 3.69 9.44
CA LEU A 36 1.72 3.59 9.76
C LEU A 36 1.53 3.39 11.26
N GLY A 37 0.51 4.05 11.82
CA GLY A 37 0.13 3.90 13.22
C GLY A 37 -0.70 5.08 13.72
N SER A 38 -0.96 5.10 15.02
CA SER A 38 -1.64 6.25 15.64
C SER A 38 -0.77 7.50 15.52
N GLY A 39 -1.37 8.61 15.06
CA GLY A 39 -0.69 9.90 14.89
C GLY A 39 0.17 10.03 13.63
N THR A 40 0.26 9.02 12.76
CA THR A 40 1.04 9.14 11.51
C THR A 40 0.39 10.08 10.51
N HIS A 41 -0.94 10.14 10.46
CA HIS A 41 -1.66 10.95 9.48
C HIS A 41 -1.31 12.44 9.55
N GLU A 42 -1.31 13.02 10.76
CA GLU A 42 -0.95 14.44 10.94
C GLU A 42 0.44 14.74 10.38
N LYS A 43 1.42 13.86 10.62
CA LYS A 43 2.78 14.03 10.07
C LYS A 43 2.81 13.90 8.54
N TRP A 44 2.04 12.97 7.97
CA TRP A 44 1.94 12.82 6.51
C TRP A 44 1.21 13.98 5.86
N ALA A 45 0.18 14.52 6.50
CA ALA A 45 -0.56 15.71 6.05
C ALA A 45 0.35 16.94 6.01
N GLU A 46 1.09 17.21 7.09
CA GLU A 46 2.06 18.32 7.10
C GLU A 46 3.14 18.15 6.02
N MET A 47 3.66 16.92 5.81
CA MET A 47 4.61 16.66 4.73
C MET A 47 3.98 16.83 3.34
N ARG A 48 2.70 16.50 3.18
CA ARG A 48 1.97 16.68 1.91
C ARG A 48 1.80 18.15 1.55
N GLU A 49 1.59 19.01 2.55
CA GLU A 49 1.56 20.47 2.37
C GLU A 49 2.93 21.04 1.97
N MET A 50 4.01 20.56 2.61
CA MET A 50 5.37 21.01 2.30
C MET A 50 5.87 20.52 0.94
N GLU A 51 5.48 19.30 0.54
CA GLU A 51 5.97 18.61 -0.65
C GLU A 51 4.80 18.03 -1.47
N PRO A 52 3.97 18.87 -2.11
CA PRO A 52 2.80 18.42 -2.86
C PRO A 52 3.18 17.49 -4.02
N LYS A 53 4.42 17.56 -4.49
CA LYS A 53 4.98 16.72 -5.57
C LYS A 53 5.49 15.36 -5.08
N GLY A 54 5.66 15.16 -3.78
CA GLY A 54 6.20 13.91 -3.23
C GLY A 54 5.22 12.74 -3.37
N LYS A 55 5.41 11.86 -4.36
CA LYS A 55 4.47 10.73 -4.59
C LYS A 55 4.47 9.71 -3.45
N LEU A 56 5.61 9.46 -2.83
CA LEU A 56 5.70 8.63 -1.61
C LEU A 56 4.90 9.25 -0.45
N ILE A 57 4.98 10.58 -0.30
CA ILE A 57 4.25 11.32 0.72
C ILE A 57 2.75 11.27 0.43
N HIS A 58 2.34 11.45 -0.84
CA HIS A 58 0.95 11.28 -1.27
C HIS A 58 0.43 9.88 -0.90
N PHE A 59 1.21 8.84 -1.20
CA PHE A 59 0.83 7.46 -0.92
C PHE A 59 0.58 7.24 0.59
N TYR A 60 1.51 7.62 1.46
CA TYR A 60 1.29 7.42 2.90
C TYR A 60 0.24 8.36 3.49
N TYR A 61 0.07 9.57 2.93
CA TYR A 61 -1.05 10.44 3.27
C TYR A 61 -2.39 9.76 2.97
N ALA A 62 -2.57 9.30 1.73
CA ALA A 62 -3.78 8.61 1.29
C ALA A 62 -4.02 7.29 2.03
N PHE A 63 -2.95 6.60 2.46
CA PHE A 63 -3.09 5.38 3.26
C PHE A 63 -3.61 5.66 4.68
N THR A 64 -3.23 6.82 5.24
CA THR A 64 -3.46 7.16 6.65
C THR A 64 -4.64 8.11 6.87
N ILE A 65 -5.17 8.72 5.81
CA ILE A 65 -6.32 9.63 5.92
C ILE A 65 -7.52 8.92 6.56
N PRO A 66 -8.19 9.53 7.56
CA PRO A 66 -9.36 8.93 8.19
C PRO A 66 -10.54 8.77 7.22
N GLY A 67 -11.24 7.64 7.29
CA GLY A 67 -12.43 7.33 6.47
C GLY A 67 -12.08 6.57 5.18
N LEU A 68 -12.78 5.46 4.93
CA LEU A 68 -12.50 4.59 3.77
C LEU A 68 -12.70 5.32 2.44
N ASP A 69 -13.76 6.12 2.31
CA ASP A 69 -14.02 6.89 1.09
C ASP A 69 -12.92 7.91 0.82
N ASN A 70 -12.45 8.63 1.84
CA ASN A 70 -11.34 9.57 1.71
C ASN A 70 -10.03 8.87 1.27
N LYS A 71 -9.79 7.65 1.76
CA LYS A 71 -8.63 6.84 1.35
C LYS A 71 -8.71 6.41 -0.11
N ILE A 72 -9.90 5.98 -0.56
CA ILE A 72 -10.15 5.61 -1.96
C ILE A 72 -9.92 6.83 -2.84
N GLU A 73 -10.58 7.95 -2.54
CA GLU A 73 -10.47 9.19 -3.33
C GLU A 73 -9.02 9.66 -3.46
N ALA A 74 -8.27 9.70 -2.35
CA ALA A 74 -6.88 10.12 -2.37
C ALA A 74 -5.97 9.11 -3.13
N MET A 75 -6.23 7.81 -3.03
CA MET A 75 -5.50 6.80 -3.81
C MET A 75 -5.81 6.84 -5.30
N GLU A 76 -7.07 7.07 -5.67
CA GLU A 76 -7.48 7.24 -7.06
C GLU A 76 -6.89 8.50 -7.67
N SER A 77 -6.84 9.60 -6.91
CA SER A 77 -6.16 10.83 -7.34
C SER A 77 -4.68 10.56 -7.61
N LEU A 78 -3.97 9.88 -6.69
CA LEU A 78 -2.57 9.52 -6.91
C LEU A 78 -2.39 8.58 -8.12
N LEU A 79 -3.29 7.62 -8.31
CA LEU A 79 -3.26 6.72 -9.46
C LEU A 79 -3.43 7.49 -10.78
N ALA A 80 -4.43 8.38 -10.86
CA ALA A 80 -4.68 9.22 -12.03
C ALA A 80 -3.49 10.12 -12.36
N GLU A 81 -2.83 10.69 -11.35
CA GLU A 81 -1.62 11.48 -11.54
C GLU A 81 -0.49 10.67 -12.18
N LEU A 82 -0.31 9.42 -11.74
CA LEU A 82 0.80 8.56 -12.17
C LEU A 82 0.53 7.87 -13.52
N ARG A 83 -0.71 7.44 -13.75
CA ARG A 83 -1.09 6.64 -14.92
C ARG A 83 -1.55 7.52 -16.07
N ASP A 84 -2.36 8.52 -15.76
CA ASP A 84 -3.13 9.28 -16.75
C ASP A 84 -2.59 10.72 -16.91
N GLY A 85 -1.70 11.15 -16.01
CA GLY A 85 -1.18 12.52 -15.97
C GLY A 85 -2.23 13.56 -15.59
N VAL A 86 -3.30 13.12 -14.91
CA VAL A 86 -4.46 13.93 -14.53
C VAL A 86 -4.48 14.08 -13.01
N GLY A 87 -4.60 15.32 -12.52
CA GLY A 87 -4.65 15.59 -11.08
C GLY A 87 -4.35 17.06 -10.79
N ASP A 88 -4.06 17.33 -9.52
CA ASP A 88 -3.66 18.67 -9.07
C ASP A 88 -2.34 19.10 -9.74
N SER A 89 -2.36 20.27 -10.40
CA SER A 89 -1.18 20.86 -11.04
C SER A 89 0.01 21.05 -10.09
N GLU A 90 -0.24 21.28 -8.80
CA GLU A 90 0.82 21.39 -7.79
C GLU A 90 1.44 20.03 -7.45
N SER A 91 0.67 18.94 -7.62
CA SER A 91 1.14 17.57 -7.38
C SER A 91 1.72 16.88 -8.61
N LEU A 92 1.24 17.19 -9.81
CA LEU A 92 1.56 16.49 -11.06
C LEU A 92 3.05 16.54 -11.43
N SER A 93 3.68 17.71 -11.30
CA SER A 93 5.06 17.94 -11.76
C SER A 93 6.07 17.20 -10.88
N VAL A 94 6.53 16.02 -11.31
CA VAL A 94 7.58 15.25 -10.62
C VAL A 94 8.75 14.93 -11.55
N THR A 95 9.96 14.93 -11.00
CA THR A 95 11.15 14.44 -11.70
C THR A 95 11.31 12.95 -11.44
N GLY A 96 11.58 12.17 -12.49
CA GLY A 96 11.85 10.74 -12.39
C GLY A 96 10.62 9.85 -12.61
N ASP A 97 10.89 8.57 -12.88
CA ASP A 97 9.87 7.55 -13.12
C ASP A 97 9.28 7.06 -11.79
N HIS A 98 7.96 7.17 -11.67
CA HIS A 98 7.18 6.72 -10.51
C HIS A 98 6.18 5.60 -10.87
N SER A 99 6.25 5.05 -12.09
CA SER A 99 5.36 3.98 -12.56
C SER A 99 5.39 2.74 -11.67
N TYR A 100 6.52 2.50 -10.98
CA TYR A 100 6.68 1.42 -9.99
C TYR A 100 5.67 1.50 -8.83
N MET A 101 5.05 2.66 -8.59
CA MET A 101 4.03 2.84 -7.56
C MET A 101 2.62 2.43 -8.01
N ILE A 102 2.37 2.30 -9.31
CA ILE A 102 1.04 1.97 -9.85
C ILE A 102 0.55 0.62 -9.30
N ALA A 103 1.37 -0.43 -9.39
CA ALA A 103 0.97 -1.75 -8.96
C ALA A 103 0.65 -1.83 -7.44
N PRO A 104 1.48 -1.25 -6.52
CA PRO A 104 1.11 -1.09 -5.12
C PRO A 104 -0.19 -0.31 -4.88
N ILE A 105 -0.46 0.77 -5.64
CA ILE A 105 -1.70 1.55 -5.50
C ILE A 105 -2.92 0.72 -5.92
N ILE A 106 -2.82 0.01 -7.05
CA ILE A 106 -3.88 -0.90 -7.51
C ILE A 106 -4.19 -1.96 -6.45
N ASN A 107 -3.15 -2.55 -5.84
CA ASN A 107 -3.34 -3.51 -4.75
C ASN A 107 -4.11 -2.91 -3.56
N VAL A 108 -3.70 -1.72 -3.10
CA VAL A 108 -4.36 -1.01 -1.99
C VAL A 108 -5.82 -0.68 -2.32
N LEU A 109 -6.09 -0.19 -3.54
CA LEU A 109 -7.45 0.07 -4.00
C LEU A 109 -8.28 -1.22 -4.05
N GLY A 110 -7.70 -2.35 -4.46
CA GLY A 110 -8.36 -3.66 -4.45
C GLY A 110 -8.90 -4.01 -3.06
N TYR A 111 -8.08 -3.84 -2.02
CA TYR A 111 -8.52 -4.03 -0.63
C TYR A 111 -9.53 -2.98 -0.15
N TYR A 112 -9.38 -1.72 -0.53
CA TYR A 112 -10.32 -0.67 -0.13
C TYR A 112 -11.71 -0.88 -0.74
N TYR A 113 -11.79 -1.21 -2.02
CA TYR A 113 -13.04 -1.54 -2.69
C TYR A 113 -13.67 -2.81 -2.11
N TYR A 114 -12.86 -3.81 -1.75
CA TYR A 114 -13.35 -4.99 -1.02
C TYR A 114 -14.02 -4.59 0.30
N GLY A 115 -13.33 -3.79 1.12
CA GLY A 115 -13.84 -3.30 2.40
C GLY A 115 -15.07 -2.40 2.27
N LYS A 116 -15.23 -1.73 1.13
CA LYS A 116 -16.41 -0.93 0.78
C LYS A 116 -17.60 -1.80 0.32
N GLY A 117 -17.36 -3.07 0.03
CA GLY A 117 -18.36 -4.02 -0.48
C GLY A 117 -18.48 -4.06 -2.01
N ASP A 118 -17.65 -3.29 -2.73
CA ASP A 118 -17.59 -3.35 -4.20
C ASP A 118 -16.63 -4.47 -4.64
N LYS A 119 -17.15 -5.70 -4.55
CA LYS A 119 -16.39 -6.92 -4.81
C LYS A 119 -15.99 -7.05 -6.27
N GLU A 120 -16.82 -6.58 -7.20
CA GLU A 120 -16.52 -6.60 -8.64
C GLU A 120 -15.33 -5.70 -8.96
N LYS A 121 -15.34 -4.45 -8.45
CA LYS A 121 -14.21 -3.53 -8.62
C LYS A 121 -12.94 -4.06 -7.96
N SER A 122 -13.07 -4.60 -6.75
CA SER A 122 -11.95 -5.22 -6.02
C SER A 122 -11.29 -6.33 -6.83
N LYS A 123 -12.08 -7.29 -7.33
CA LYS A 123 -11.58 -8.40 -8.14
C LYS A 123 -10.88 -7.91 -9.40
N SER A 124 -11.50 -6.96 -10.12
CA SER A 124 -10.92 -6.37 -11.33
C SER A 124 -9.56 -5.70 -11.06
N LEU A 125 -9.41 -5.04 -9.92
CA LEU A 125 -8.13 -4.44 -9.51
C LEU A 125 -7.07 -5.50 -9.18
N PHE A 126 -7.44 -6.61 -8.55
CA PHE A 126 -6.48 -7.71 -8.33
C PHE A 126 -6.10 -8.42 -9.65
N GLU A 127 -7.01 -8.54 -10.61
CA GLU A 127 -6.71 -9.03 -11.96
C GLU A 127 -5.74 -8.08 -12.70
N GLU A 128 -5.96 -6.77 -12.59
CA GLU A 128 -5.02 -5.75 -13.09
C GLU A 128 -3.66 -5.86 -12.38
N TYR A 129 -3.65 -6.08 -11.06
CA TYR A 129 -2.40 -6.21 -10.30
C TYR A 129 -1.56 -7.41 -10.77
N ILE A 130 -2.22 -8.55 -11.06
CA ILE A 130 -1.56 -9.73 -11.66
C ILE A 130 -1.00 -9.37 -13.04
N SER A 131 -1.75 -8.62 -13.85
CA SER A 131 -1.30 -8.22 -15.19
C SER A 131 -0.10 -7.26 -15.15
N LEU A 132 -0.05 -6.37 -14.17
CA LEU A 132 1.05 -5.42 -13.97
C LEU A 132 2.30 -6.08 -13.39
N TYR A 133 2.15 -7.12 -12.56
CA TYR A 133 3.26 -7.76 -11.88
C TYR A 133 3.16 -9.30 -11.87
N PRO A 134 3.16 -9.94 -13.05
CA PRO A 134 2.85 -11.38 -13.17
C PRO A 134 3.92 -12.31 -12.57
N GLU A 135 5.13 -11.80 -12.34
CA GLU A 135 6.23 -12.53 -11.70
C GLU A 135 6.30 -12.32 -10.18
N GLY A 136 5.49 -11.41 -9.64
CA GLY A 136 5.36 -11.22 -8.20
C GLY A 136 4.48 -12.27 -7.55
N TYR A 137 4.82 -12.68 -6.33
CA TYR A 137 3.91 -13.53 -5.55
C TYR A 137 2.72 -12.76 -4.97
N ASN A 138 2.91 -11.48 -4.62
CA ASN A 138 1.92 -10.66 -3.90
C ASN A 138 0.58 -10.48 -4.67
N PRO A 139 0.54 -10.30 -6.00
CA PRO A 139 -0.73 -10.28 -6.73
C PRO A 139 -1.56 -11.55 -6.59
N TYR A 140 -0.91 -12.72 -6.64
CA TYR A 140 -1.59 -14.00 -6.46
C TYR A 140 -2.01 -14.22 -5.00
N ASP A 141 -1.18 -13.81 -4.04
CA ASP A 141 -1.52 -13.81 -2.61
C ASP A 141 -2.78 -12.97 -2.33
N SER A 142 -2.86 -11.78 -2.92
CA SER A 142 -4.01 -10.88 -2.77
C SER A 142 -5.28 -11.43 -3.41
N MET A 143 -5.17 -12.07 -4.58
CA MET A 143 -6.31 -12.76 -5.20
C MET A 143 -6.73 -14.01 -4.40
N GLY A 144 -5.78 -14.72 -3.80
CA GLY A 144 -6.06 -15.84 -2.90
C GLY A 144 -6.85 -15.40 -1.66
N GLU A 145 -6.49 -14.25 -1.09
CA GLU A 145 -7.21 -13.64 0.03
C GLU A 145 -8.61 -13.16 -0.38
N PHE A 146 -8.77 -12.61 -1.58
CA PHE A 146 -10.09 -12.28 -2.11
C PHE A 146 -11.02 -13.51 -2.14
N TYR A 147 -10.59 -14.61 -2.78
CA TYR A 147 -11.42 -15.82 -2.85
C TYR A 147 -11.66 -16.47 -1.49
N PHE A 148 -10.66 -16.42 -0.59
CA PHE A 148 -10.82 -16.88 0.79
C PHE A 148 -11.97 -16.15 1.48
N ASN A 149 -11.99 -14.82 1.40
CA ASN A 149 -13.02 -14.01 2.05
C ASN A 149 -14.41 -14.18 1.40
N GLU A 150 -14.46 -14.55 0.11
CA GLU A 150 -15.71 -14.92 -0.57
C GLU A 150 -16.20 -16.34 -0.24
N GLY A 151 -15.40 -17.14 0.47
CA GLY A 151 -15.71 -18.54 0.81
C GLY A 151 -15.45 -19.53 -0.32
N ASP A 152 -14.82 -19.09 -1.42
CA ASP A 152 -14.41 -19.97 -2.53
C ASP A 152 -13.02 -20.55 -2.21
N MET A 153 -13.02 -21.60 -1.39
CA MET A 153 -11.80 -22.22 -0.90
C MET A 153 -10.98 -22.88 -2.02
N ASP A 154 -11.64 -23.40 -3.05
CA ASP A 154 -10.98 -24.03 -4.20
C ASP A 154 -10.16 -23.00 -4.99
N GLN A 155 -10.76 -21.86 -5.35
CA GLN A 155 -10.02 -20.79 -6.02
C GLN A 155 -8.95 -20.18 -5.10
N SER A 156 -9.26 -20.02 -3.81
CA SER A 156 -8.30 -19.50 -2.84
C SER A 156 -7.03 -20.34 -2.81
N LYS A 157 -7.15 -21.68 -2.73
CA LYS A 157 -6.01 -22.61 -2.77
C LYS A 157 -5.19 -22.43 -4.05
N ILE A 158 -5.84 -22.41 -5.22
CA ILE A 158 -5.18 -22.25 -6.53
C ILE A 158 -4.32 -20.96 -6.56
N PHE A 159 -4.84 -19.85 -6.06
CA PHE A 159 -4.11 -18.58 -6.09
C PHE A 159 -2.98 -18.52 -5.06
N TYR A 160 -3.15 -19.08 -3.87
CA TYR A 160 -2.05 -19.19 -2.92
C TYR A 160 -0.94 -20.14 -3.41
N GLU A 161 -1.29 -21.23 -4.09
CA GLU A 161 -0.31 -22.12 -4.71
C GLU A 161 0.52 -21.38 -5.76
N LYS A 162 -0.13 -20.60 -6.63
CA LYS A 162 0.55 -19.71 -7.60
C LYS A 162 1.48 -18.71 -6.91
N ALA A 163 1.08 -18.13 -5.77
CA ALA A 163 1.95 -17.24 -5.01
C ALA A 163 3.24 -17.96 -4.55
N ILE A 164 3.12 -19.19 -4.06
CA ILE A 164 4.27 -20.02 -3.65
C ILE A 164 5.13 -20.44 -4.86
N GLU A 165 4.52 -20.75 -6.01
CA GLU A 165 5.26 -21.03 -7.25
C GLU A 165 6.12 -19.84 -7.68
N LYS A 166 5.58 -18.61 -7.57
CA LYS A 166 6.31 -17.38 -7.88
C LYS A 166 7.39 -17.06 -6.84
N PHE A 167 7.12 -17.33 -5.57
CA PHE A 167 8.11 -17.20 -4.51
C PHE A 167 7.84 -18.19 -3.38
N PHE A 168 8.69 -19.21 -3.28
CA PHE A 168 8.56 -20.26 -2.26
C PHE A 168 8.49 -19.70 -0.82
N GLY A 169 9.16 -18.58 -0.57
CA GLY A 169 9.16 -17.88 0.73
C GLY A 169 7.94 -17.01 1.01
N ALA A 170 6.88 -17.05 0.18
CA ALA A 170 5.63 -16.32 0.37
C ALA A 170 4.93 -16.77 1.66
N THR A 171 5.32 -16.18 2.78
CA THR A 171 4.89 -16.62 4.11
C THR A 171 3.37 -16.52 4.31
N PRO A 172 2.69 -15.42 3.90
CA PRO A 172 1.22 -15.34 4.01
C PRO A 172 0.50 -16.48 3.28
N ALA A 173 0.82 -16.69 1.99
CA ALA A 173 0.28 -17.80 1.20
C ALA A 173 0.56 -19.18 1.82
N ASN A 174 1.79 -19.41 2.30
CA ASN A 174 2.16 -20.66 2.98
C ASN A 174 1.33 -20.91 4.25
N GLU A 175 1.13 -19.87 5.06
CA GLU A 175 0.35 -19.97 6.29
C GLU A 175 -1.12 -20.26 5.97
N LYS A 176 -1.69 -19.55 4.99
CA LYS A 176 -3.09 -19.72 4.63
C LYS A 176 -3.39 -21.08 3.97
N LEU A 177 -2.51 -21.59 3.11
CA LEU A 177 -2.67 -22.95 2.56
C LEU A 177 -2.61 -24.04 3.62
N ARG A 178 -1.75 -23.89 4.64
CA ARG A 178 -1.71 -24.84 5.77
C ARG A 178 -2.99 -24.80 6.61
N GLU A 179 -3.65 -23.66 6.70
CA GLU A 179 -4.97 -23.53 7.35
C GLU A 179 -6.03 -24.24 6.53
N LEU A 180 -6.14 -23.91 5.24
CA LEU A 180 -7.13 -24.47 4.32
C LEU A 180 -7.03 -26.00 4.12
N ASN A 181 -5.83 -26.58 4.25
CA ASN A 181 -5.62 -28.03 4.12
C ASN A 181 -5.86 -28.80 5.42
N LYS A 182 -6.11 -28.12 6.55
CA LYS A 182 -6.50 -28.77 7.82
C LYS A 182 -8.00 -28.91 8.00
N GLU A 183 -8.78 -28.18 7.19
CA GLU A 183 -10.24 -28.15 7.27
C GLU A 183 -10.93 -29.17 6.34
N GLU A 184 -10.14 -29.92 5.56
CA GLU A 184 -10.56 -31.11 4.79
C GLU A 184 -10.44 -32.41 5.60
#